data_AF-X1CM33-F1
#
_entry.id   AF-X1CM33-F1
#
_cell.length_a   1.000
_cell.length_b   1.000
_cell.length_c   1.000
_cell.angle_alpha   90.00
_cell.angle_beta   90.00
_cell.angle_gamma   90.00
#
_symmetry.space_group_name_H-M   'P 1'
#
loop_
_entity.id
_entity.type
_entity.pdbx_description
1 polymer ?
#
loop_
_entity_poly.entity_id
_entity_poly.type
_entity_poly.pdbx_seq_one_letter_code
_entity_poly.pdbx_strand_id
1 'polypeptide(L)'
;MKLKEKIRDKGKVHRKYDAPRTPYQRIMESKLISQETKDKLTKIYLSLNPAELKRRIDEKIHRLFKVYEEKQAGTEPSPSKKQTPRLET
;
A
#
# COMPACT_ATOMS: atom_id res chain seq x y z
N MET A 1 15.04 3.48 -2.85
CA MET A 1 16.10 4.49 -2.60
C MET A 1 16.44 5.18 -3.91
N LYS A 2 16.70 6.49 -3.91
CA LYS A 2 17.08 7.20 -5.15
C LYS A 2 18.59 7.04 -5.40
N LEU A 3 18.98 6.83 -6.65
CA LEU A 3 20.39 6.79 -7.03
C LEU A 3 20.96 8.22 -6.93
N LYS A 4 21.99 8.40 -6.11
CA LYS A 4 22.63 9.71 -5.92
C LYS A 4 23.77 9.91 -6.90
N GLU A 5 24.60 8.89 -7.07
CA GLU A 5 25.76 8.92 -7.96
C GLU A 5 26.01 7.54 -8.55
N LYS A 6 26.55 7.55 -9.76
CA LYS A 6 27.01 6.36 -10.48
C LYS A 6 28.42 6.66 -10.97
N ILE A 7 29.40 5.97 -10.40
CA ILE A 7 30.82 6.18 -10.68
C ILE A 7 31.37 4.93 -11.35
N ARG A 8 32.15 5.09 -12.41
CA ARG A 8 32.87 3.98 -13.06
C ARG A 8 34.34 4.07 -12.66
N ASP A 9 34.83 3.05 -11.97
CA ASP A 9 36.22 2.92 -11.54
C ASP A 9 36.79 1.59 -12.04
N LYS A 10 37.91 1.66 -12.78
CA LYS A 10 38.62 0.51 -13.38
C LYS A 10 37.69 -0.53 -14.03
N GLY A 11 36.70 -0.05 -14.79
CA GLY A 11 35.72 -0.90 -15.50
C GLY A 11 34.52 -1.37 -14.67
N LYS A 12 34.53 -1.21 -13.34
CA LYS A 12 33.39 -1.53 -12.46
C LYS A 12 32.52 -0.30 -12.21
N VAL A 13 31.21 -0.51 -12.13
CA VAL A 13 30.24 0.56 -11.86
C VAL A 13 29.80 0.48 -10.40
N HIS A 14 30.11 1.51 -9.63
CA HIS A 14 29.66 1.68 -8.25
C HIS A 14 28.46 2.64 -8.23
N ARG A 15 27.40 2.24 -7.53
CA ARG A 15 26.17 3.02 -7.36
C ARG A 15 26.03 3.38 -5.90
N LYS A 16 25.95 4.67 -5.58
CA LYS A 16 25.63 5.12 -4.23
C LYS A 16 24.21 5.64 -4.19
N TYR A 17 23.44 5.07 -3.28
CA TYR A 17 22.04 5.41 -3.09
C TYR A 17 21.90 6.42 -1.95
N ASP A 18 20.84 7.21 -2.04
CA ASP A 18 20.37 8.06 -0.97
C ASP A 18 19.92 7.23 0.25
N ALA A 19 19.94 7.86 1.42
CA ALA A 19 19.48 7.24 2.65
C ALA A 19 18.02 6.74 2.50
N PRO A 20 17.67 5.62 3.15
CA PRO A 20 16.29 5.15 3.17
C PRO A 20 15.41 6.22 3.82
N ARG A 21 14.40 6.66 3.07
CA ARG A 21 13.37 7.60 3.53
C ARG A 21 12.03 7.15 2.99
N THR A 22 10.98 7.29 3.80
CA THR A 22 9.61 6.98 3.38
C THR A 22 9.13 8.01 2.35
N PRO A 23 8.15 7.66 1.49
CA PRO A 23 7.54 8.63 0.58
C PRO A 23 7.01 9.88 1.31
N TYR A 24 6.40 9.69 2.48
CA TYR A 24 5.94 10.80 3.33
C TYR A 24 7.08 11.73 3.74
N GLN A 25 8.20 11.19 4.24
CA GLN A 25 9.37 12.00 4.62
C GLN A 25 9.92 12.81 3.43
N ARG A 26 10.01 12.20 2.24
CA ARG A 26 10.48 12.90 1.03
C ARG A 26 9.55 14.05 0.61
N ILE A 27 8.25 13.86 0.77
CA ILE A 27 7.23 14.89 0.48
C ILE A 27 7.38 16.04 1.48
N MET A 28 7.55 15.75 2.76
CA MET A 28 7.72 16.78 3.80
C MET A 28 9.00 17.60 3.61
N GLU A 29 10.09 16.97 3.15
CA GLU A 29 11.37 17.64 2.85
C GLU A 29 11.37 18.41 1.51
N SER A 30 10.39 18.16 0.63
CA SER A 30 10.31 18.81 -0.68
C SER A 30 10.01 20.31 -0.53
N LYS A 31 10.78 21.15 -1.23
CA LYS A 31 10.55 22.61 -1.31
C LYS A 31 9.43 22.99 -2.28
N LEU A 32 8.99 22.06 -3.12
CA LEU A 32 7.98 22.31 -4.16
C LEU A 32 6.55 22.33 -3.63
N ILE A 33 6.35 21.99 -2.35
CA ILE A 33 5.03 21.81 -1.74
C ILE A 33 4.80 22.93 -0.73
N SER A 34 3.63 23.57 -0.82
CA SER A 34 3.22 24.62 0.12
C SER A 34 3.14 24.08 1.56
N GLN A 35 3.41 24.95 2.54
CA GLN A 35 3.34 24.58 3.94
C GLN A 35 1.94 24.12 4.36
N GLU A 36 0.88 24.77 3.84
CA GLU A 36 -0.51 24.38 4.09
C GLU A 36 -0.80 22.92 3.71
N THR A 37 -0.24 22.46 2.58
CA THR A 37 -0.39 21.08 2.13
C THR A 37 0.33 20.10 3.05
N LYS A 38 1.52 20.47 3.54
CA LYS A 38 2.28 19.68 4.52
C LYS A 38 1.55 19.55 5.85
N ASP A 39 0.91 20.62 6.31
CA ASP A 39 0.16 20.61 7.55
C ASP A 39 -1.08 19.71 7.45
N LYS A 40 -1.80 19.79 6.32
CA LYS A 40 -2.92 18.86 6.02
C LYS A 40 -2.46 17.41 6.00
N LEU A 41 -1.34 17.11 5.33
CA LEU A 41 -0.78 15.77 5.23
C LEU A 41 -0.37 15.23 6.60
N THR A 42 0.19 16.07 7.45
CA THR A 42 0.59 15.71 8.82
C THR A 42 -0.62 15.39 9.69
N LYS A 43 -1.70 16.18 9.59
CA LYS A 43 -2.95 15.90 10.30
C LYS A 43 -3.53 14.53 9.90
N ILE A 44 -3.53 14.21 8.60
CA ILE A 44 -4.00 12.90 8.10
C ILE A 44 -3.08 11.78 8.58
N TYR A 45 -1.76 11.98 8.52
CA TYR A 45 -0.79 10.98 8.94
C TYR A 45 -0.93 10.62 10.42
N LEU A 46 -1.10 11.63 11.28
CA LEU A 46 -1.27 11.43 12.73
C LEU A 46 -2.62 10.80 13.09
N SER A 47 -3.68 11.05 12.30
CA SER A 47 -5.00 10.45 12.56
C SER A 47 -5.14 9.03 11.99
N LEU A 48 -4.26 8.62 11.09
CA LEU A 48 -4.35 7.34 10.41
C LEU A 48 -3.76 6.21 11.27
N ASN A 49 -4.61 5.27 11.70
CA ASN A 49 -4.20 4.01 12.31
C ASN A 49 -4.27 2.87 11.28
N PRO A 50 -3.14 2.40 10.71
CA PRO A 50 -3.15 1.38 9.66
C PRO A 50 -3.71 0.03 10.14
N ALA A 51 -3.46 -0.33 11.41
CA ALA A 51 -3.93 -1.59 11.96
C ALA A 51 -5.45 -1.61 12.10
N GLU A 52 -6.02 -0.49 12.55
CA GLU A 52 -7.48 -0.34 12.62
C GLU A 52 -8.12 -0.32 11.23
N LEU A 53 -7.51 0.38 10.26
CA LEU A 53 -8.00 0.39 8.88
C LEU A 53 -8.03 -1.04 8.29
N LYS A 54 -6.98 -1.83 8.52
CA LYS A 54 -6.94 -3.23 8.10
C LYS A 54 -8.07 -4.05 8.72
N ARG A 55 -8.27 -3.95 10.04
CA ARG A 55 -9.37 -4.65 10.74
C ARG A 55 -10.73 -4.33 10.11
N ARG A 56 -11.01 -3.05 9.86
CA ARG A 56 -12.25 -2.60 9.22
C ARG A 56 -12.41 -3.14 7.78
N ILE A 57 -11.32 -3.25 7.03
CA ILE A 57 -11.34 -3.85 5.68
C ILE A 57 -11.66 -5.34 5.77
N ASP A 58 -10.96 -6.07 6.64
CA ASP A 58 -11.16 -7.50 6.83
C ASP A 58 -12.60 -7.80 7.26
N GLU A 59 -13.15 -7.04 8.22
CA GLU A 59 -14.55 -7.16 8.64
C GLU A 59 -15.55 -7.00 7.48
N LYS A 60 -15.33 -6.01 6.60
CA LYS A 60 -16.19 -5.79 5.43
C LYS A 60 -16.09 -6.94 4.43
N ILE A 61 -14.87 -7.45 4.21
CA ILE A 61 -14.63 -8.60 3.35
C ILE A 61 -15.36 -9.84 3.90
N HIS A 62 -15.24 -10.11 5.21
CA HIS A 62 -15.95 -11.21 5.87
C HIS A 62 -17.46 -11.11 5.71
N ARG A 63 -18.05 -9.92 5.90
CA ARG A 63 -19.49 -9.71 5.69
C ARG A 63 -19.91 -9.98 4.24
N LEU A 64 -19.11 -9.53 3.27
CA LEU A 64 -19.39 -9.75 1.87
C LEU A 64 -19.37 -11.23 1.50
N PHE A 65 -18.38 -11.98 2.01
CA PHE A 65 -18.31 -13.42 1.81
C PHE A 65 -19.48 -14.16 2.45
N LYS A 66 -19.86 -13.81 3.68
CA LYS A 66 -21.04 -14.40 4.35
C LYS A 66 -22.30 -14.25 3.51
N VAL A 67 -22.58 -13.03 3.03
CA VAL A 67 -23.75 -12.77 2.16
C VAL A 67 -23.64 -13.53 0.83
N TYR A 68 -22.44 -13.63 0.27
CA TYR A 68 -22.21 -14.41 -0.95
C TYR A 68 -22.51 -15.90 -0.74
N GLU A 69 -22.02 -16.50 0.34
CA GLU A 69 -22.28 -17.89 0.72
C GLU A 69 -23.77 -18.15 0.96
N GLU A 70 -24.44 -17.29 1.72
CA GLU A 70 -25.90 -17.36 1.95
C GLU A 70 -26.68 -17.31 0.64
N LYS A 71 -26.25 -16.49 -0.33
CA LYS A 71 -26.84 -16.42 -1.67
C LYS A 71 -26.56 -17.68 -2.50
N GLN A 72 -25.37 -18.27 -2.39
CA GLN A 72 -25.02 -19.49 -3.10
C GLN A 72 -25.69 -20.74 -2.49
N ALA A 73 -25.99 -20.76 -1.20
CA ALA A 73 -26.67 -21.87 -0.53
C ALA A 73 -28.06 -22.18 -1.10
N GLY A 74 -28.70 -21.22 -1.78
CA GLY A 74 -29.98 -21.39 -2.48
C GLY A 74 -29.88 -21.59 -3.99
N THR A 75 -28.68 -21.67 -4.58
CA THR A 75 -28.47 -21.84 -6.04
C THR A 75 -27.70 -23.13 -6.29
N GLU A 76 -28.15 -23.97 -7.23
CA GLU A 76 -27.43 -25.21 -7.57
C GLU A 76 -25.96 -24.95 -7.96
N PRO A 77 -25.02 -25.81 -7.53
CA PRO A 77 -23.60 -25.60 -7.75
C PRO A 77 -23.26 -25.69 -9.24
N SER A 78 -22.95 -24.55 -9.85
CA SER A 78 -22.42 -24.49 -11.22
C SER A 78 -20.89 -24.72 -11.21
N PRO A 79 -20.36 -25.77 -11.89
CA PRO A 79 -18.96 -26.19 -11.77
C PRO A 79 -17.93 -25.22 -12.37
N SER A 80 -18.37 -24.15 -13.05
CA SER A 80 -17.49 -23.24 -13.81
C SER A 80 -17.04 -21.98 -13.05
N LYS A 81 -17.50 -21.75 -11.81
CA LYS A 81 -17.09 -20.57 -11.03
C LYS A 81 -15.94 -20.94 -10.10
N LYS A 82 -14.69 -20.67 -10.51
CA LYS A 82 -13.51 -20.83 -9.65
C LYS A 82 -13.63 -19.91 -8.43
N GLN A 83 -13.84 -20.51 -7.26
CA GLN A 83 -13.86 -19.85 -5.96
C GLN A 83 -12.48 -20.00 -5.29
N THR A 84 -11.54 -19.11 -5.59
CA THR A 84 -10.39 -18.90 -4.70
C THR A 84 -9.96 -17.43 -4.79
N PRO A 85 -9.91 -16.69 -3.67
CA PRO A 85 -9.15 -15.45 -3.65
C PRO A 85 -7.67 -15.83 -3.76
N ARG A 86 -7.00 -15.32 -4.79
CA ARG A 86 -5.56 -15.41 -4.94
C ARG A 86 -4.92 -14.64 -3.79
N LEU A 87 -4.44 -15.35 -2.78
CA LEU A 87 -3.57 -14.78 -1.75
C LEU A 87 -2.23 -14.54 -2.43
N GLU A 88 -1.98 -13.31 -2.87
CA GLU A 88 -0.65 -12.92 -3.35
C GLU A 88 0.31 -13.00 -2.15
N THR A 89 1.37 -13.81 -2.31
CA THR A 89 2.50 -13.97 -1.37
C THR A 89 3.43 -12.76 -1.44
#